data_AF-A0A962V9W7-F1
#
_entry.id   AF-A0A962V9W7-F1
#
_cell.length_a   1.000
_cell.length_b   1.000
_cell.length_c   1.000
_cell.angle_alpha   90.00
_cell.angle_beta   90.00
_cell.angle_gamma   90.00
#
_symmetry.space_group_name_H-M   'P 1'
#
loop_
_entity.id
_entity.type
_entity.pdbx_description
1 polymer ?
#
loop_
_entity_poly.entity_id
_entity_poly.type
_entity_poly.pdbx_seq_one_letter_code
_entity_poly.pdbx_strand_id
1 'polypeptide(L)'
;GAAVYHSTVNNNLIGTDNDGLSGGFGLSVTQNGDGDLRVSIDANTIHEYDGDHGHVMEARDGDGILNATVSNNFITAATDGMHFDGFGINAGAIGTDTNTLCADADFNDWEDAADGVFGGVADFLVATTSGAPGGPEIVLPGYAGPVKDAAAIVAHVQGNNTGTPSGQTFLSGNSVGVTGGGTCTLPIP
;
A
#
# COMPACT_ATOMS: atom_id res chain seq x y z
N GLY A 1 18.94 7.98 -18.99
CA GLY A 1 18.55 7.93 -17.58
C GLY A 1 17.11 7.50 -17.53
N ALA A 2 16.75 6.62 -16.60
CA ALA A 2 15.35 6.30 -16.38
C ALA A 2 14.58 7.59 -16.02
N ALA A 3 13.32 7.68 -16.44
CA ALA A 3 12.48 8.82 -16.09
C ALA A 3 12.16 8.77 -14.59
N VAL A 4 12.25 9.91 -13.92
CA VAL A 4 11.81 10.08 -12.53
C VAL A 4 10.55 10.94 -12.54
N TYR A 5 9.45 10.39 -12.05
CA TYR A 5 8.19 11.09 -11.89
C TYR A 5 7.95 11.41 -10.42
N HIS A 6 7.50 12.64 -10.17
CA HIS A 6 7.17 13.14 -8.84
C HIS A 6 5.69 13.51 -8.80
N SER A 7 4.99 13.07 -7.76
CA SER A 7 3.59 13.43 -7.54
C SER A 7 3.33 13.68 -6.06
N THR A 8 2.42 14.61 -5.78
CA THR A 8 1.91 14.87 -4.43
C THR A 8 0.39 14.90 -4.49
N VAL A 9 -0.25 14.13 -3.62
CA VAL A 9 -1.70 14.09 -3.44
C VAL A 9 -2.00 14.43 -1.99
N ASN A 10 -2.52 15.63 -1.72
CA ASN A 10 -2.79 16.02 -0.35
C ASN A 10 -4.07 16.83 -0.17
N ASN A 11 -4.60 16.79 1.05
CA ASN A 11 -5.77 17.56 1.47
C ASN A 11 -7.02 17.31 0.60
N ASN A 12 -7.20 16.10 0.11
CA ASN A 12 -8.40 15.72 -0.65
C ASN A 12 -9.45 15.12 0.27
N LEU A 13 -10.70 15.44 0.01
CA LEU A 13 -11.86 14.68 0.47
C LEU A 13 -12.36 13.87 -0.73
N ILE A 14 -12.29 12.54 -0.62
CA ILE A 14 -12.71 11.60 -1.66
C ILE A 14 -13.94 10.86 -1.12
N GLY A 15 -15.06 10.99 -1.82
CA GLY A 15 -16.36 10.43 -1.41
C GLY A 15 -17.08 11.25 -0.32
N THR A 16 -18.34 10.89 -0.05
CA THR A 16 -19.12 11.34 1.11
C THR A 16 -19.89 10.16 1.73
N ASP A 17 -20.35 10.30 2.98
CA ASP A 17 -21.05 9.23 3.70
C ASP A 17 -22.37 8.84 3.00
N ASN A 18 -22.56 7.54 2.75
CA ASN A 18 -23.69 6.85 2.14
C ASN A 18 -24.02 7.26 0.69
N ASP A 19 -23.02 7.41 -0.16
CA ASP A 19 -23.23 7.77 -1.57
C ASP A 19 -23.68 6.59 -2.44
N GLY A 20 -23.70 5.38 -1.90
CA GLY A 20 -24.02 4.16 -2.66
C GLY A 20 -23.06 3.95 -3.82
N LEU A 21 -21.79 4.34 -3.63
CA LEU A 21 -20.73 4.16 -4.63
C LEU A 21 -20.63 2.69 -5.00
N SER A 22 -20.64 2.41 -6.30
CA SER A 22 -20.47 1.07 -6.85
C SER A 22 -19.11 0.96 -7.53
N GLY A 23 -18.13 0.33 -6.88
CA GLY A 23 -16.84 -0.07 -7.45
C GLY A 23 -15.74 0.99 -7.59
N GLY A 24 -14.52 0.69 -7.12
CA GLY A 24 -13.29 1.44 -7.34
C GLY A 24 -12.35 1.51 -6.13
N PHE A 25 -11.11 1.94 -6.38
CA PHE A 25 -10.20 2.40 -5.33
C PHE A 25 -10.53 3.84 -4.94
N GLY A 26 -10.29 4.21 -3.68
CA GLY A 26 -10.29 5.63 -3.31
C GLY A 26 -9.11 6.36 -3.97
N LEU A 27 -7.89 5.85 -3.79
CA LEU A 27 -6.68 6.32 -4.46
C LEU A 27 -5.79 5.14 -4.85
N SER A 28 -5.35 5.11 -6.10
CA SER A 28 -4.42 4.11 -6.63
C SER A 28 -3.18 4.76 -7.22
N VAL A 29 -2.00 4.28 -6.81
CA VAL A 29 -0.72 4.62 -7.42
C VAL A 29 -0.10 3.36 -7.97
N THR A 30 0.04 3.31 -9.29
CA THR A 30 0.66 2.17 -9.98
C THR A 30 1.91 2.62 -10.71
N GLN A 31 3.04 1.99 -10.39
CA GLN A 31 4.26 2.01 -11.19
C GLN A 31 4.29 0.76 -12.06
N ASN A 32 4.44 0.94 -13.38
CA ASN A 32 4.54 -0.15 -14.35
C ASN A 32 5.71 0.11 -15.32
N GLY A 33 6.55 -0.90 -15.51
CA GLY A 33 7.72 -0.90 -16.37
C GLY A 33 8.97 -0.39 -15.67
N ASP A 34 9.89 0.16 -16.44
CA ASP A 34 11.15 0.69 -15.92
C ASP A 34 10.97 2.18 -15.56
N GLY A 35 11.49 2.62 -14.42
CA GLY A 35 11.44 4.02 -14.00
C GLY A 35 11.23 4.21 -12.50
N ASP A 36 11.44 5.45 -12.05
CA ASP A 36 11.24 5.84 -10.66
C ASP A 36 9.94 6.65 -10.54
N LEU A 37 9.01 6.17 -9.73
CA LEU A 37 7.85 6.94 -9.28
C LEU A 37 8.04 7.31 -7.82
N ARG A 38 7.95 8.60 -7.50
CA ARG A 38 7.98 9.13 -6.13
C ARG A 38 6.66 9.82 -5.84
N VAL A 39 5.94 9.34 -4.86
CA VAL A 39 4.64 9.86 -4.47
C VAL A 39 4.60 10.22 -2.99
N SER A 40 4.00 11.37 -2.68
CA SER A 40 3.61 11.75 -1.32
C SER A 40 2.09 11.84 -1.26
N ILE A 41 1.49 11.10 -0.34
CA ILE A 41 0.04 11.04 -0.10
C ILE A 41 -0.18 11.44 1.34
N ASP A 42 -0.63 12.68 1.55
CA ASP A 42 -0.70 13.26 2.88
C ASP A 42 -2.03 13.93 3.17
N ALA A 43 -2.57 13.74 4.38
CA ALA A 43 -3.75 14.46 4.85
C ALA A 43 -4.97 14.31 3.93
N ASN A 44 -5.16 13.14 3.31
CA ASN A 44 -6.37 12.84 2.55
C ASN A 44 -7.39 12.14 3.45
N THR A 45 -8.64 12.39 3.15
CA THR A 45 -9.78 11.78 3.81
C THR A 45 -10.59 11.04 2.75
N ILE A 46 -10.71 9.73 2.91
CA ILE A 46 -11.49 8.85 2.02
C ILE A 46 -12.69 8.36 2.80
N HIS A 47 -13.86 8.77 2.33
CA HIS A 47 -15.14 8.26 2.78
C HIS A 47 -15.60 7.30 1.69
N GLU A 48 -15.87 6.05 2.07
CA GLU A 48 -16.51 5.06 1.21
C GLU A 48 -15.71 4.70 -0.06
N TYR A 49 -15.04 3.55 -0.03
CA TYR A 49 -14.57 2.86 -1.23
C TYR A 49 -15.36 1.56 -1.37
N ASP A 50 -15.79 1.18 -2.57
CA ASP A 50 -16.51 -0.08 -2.81
C ASP A 50 -15.74 -0.94 -3.81
N GLY A 51 -15.53 -2.22 -3.52
CA GLY A 51 -15.02 -3.21 -4.47
C GLY A 51 -13.52 -3.48 -4.51
N ASP A 52 -12.66 -2.67 -3.88
CA ASP A 52 -11.22 -2.96 -3.74
C ASP A 52 -10.62 -2.29 -2.48
N HIS A 53 -9.58 -1.45 -2.59
CA HIS A 53 -8.92 -0.78 -1.46
C HIS A 53 -9.23 0.72 -1.35
N GLY A 54 -9.17 1.27 -0.13
CA GLY A 54 -9.18 2.72 0.08
C GLY A 54 -7.98 3.38 -0.58
N HIS A 55 -6.78 2.91 -0.25
CA HIS A 55 -5.50 3.28 -0.86
C HIS A 55 -4.78 2.04 -1.38
N VAL A 56 -4.21 2.09 -2.59
CA VAL A 56 -3.32 1.04 -3.08
C VAL A 56 -2.04 1.62 -3.70
N MET A 57 -0.90 1.10 -3.27
CA MET A 57 0.42 1.35 -3.84
C MET A 57 0.90 0.08 -4.53
N GLU A 58 1.14 0.15 -5.83
CA GLU A 58 1.52 -1.02 -6.62
C GLU A 58 2.74 -0.77 -7.49
N ALA A 59 3.81 -1.53 -7.27
CA ALA A 59 4.90 -1.67 -8.23
C ALA A 59 4.68 -2.97 -9.01
N ARG A 60 4.13 -2.90 -10.23
CA ARG A 60 3.57 -4.07 -10.92
C ARG A 60 4.58 -4.82 -11.77
N ASP A 61 4.76 -4.43 -13.04
CA ASP A 61 5.62 -5.13 -13.99
C ASP A 61 7.00 -4.44 -14.11
N GLY A 62 8.06 -5.21 -14.35
CA GLY A 62 9.40 -4.68 -14.67
C GLY A 62 10.35 -4.56 -13.47
N ASP A 63 11.31 -3.64 -13.57
CA ASP A 63 12.39 -3.41 -12.59
C ASP A 63 12.37 -2.01 -11.97
N GLY A 64 11.26 -1.29 -12.12
CA GLY A 64 11.11 0.07 -11.61
C GLY A 64 11.05 0.18 -10.08
N ILE A 65 11.10 1.43 -9.61
CA ILE A 65 11.06 1.76 -8.19
C ILE A 65 9.85 2.65 -7.91
N LEU A 66 9.01 2.23 -6.98
CA LEU A 66 7.96 3.07 -6.38
C LEU A 66 8.40 3.50 -4.99
N ASN A 67 8.63 4.79 -4.77
CA ASN A 67 8.81 5.37 -3.43
C ASN A 67 7.51 6.09 -3.05
N ALA A 68 6.80 5.57 -2.06
CA ALA A 68 5.58 6.15 -1.54
C ALA A 68 5.77 6.55 -0.08
N THR A 69 5.42 7.80 0.24
CA THR A 69 5.20 8.24 1.62
C THR A 69 3.72 8.52 1.78
N VAL A 70 3.08 7.82 2.70
CA VAL A 70 1.64 7.83 2.94
C VAL A 70 1.44 8.20 4.41
N SER A 71 1.01 9.43 4.67
CA SER A 71 0.91 9.95 6.04
C SER A 71 -0.38 10.69 6.33
N ASN A 72 -0.81 10.67 7.59
CA ASN A 72 -1.94 11.47 8.07
C ASN A 72 -3.24 11.25 7.28
N ASN A 73 -3.43 10.10 6.64
CA ASN A 73 -4.65 9.82 5.89
C ASN A 73 -5.69 9.18 6.79
N PHE A 74 -6.95 9.53 6.56
CA PHE A 74 -8.10 8.95 7.26
C PHE A 74 -8.96 8.21 6.24
N ILE A 75 -9.16 6.91 6.45
CA ILE A 75 -9.95 6.05 5.58
C ILE A 75 -11.05 5.42 6.42
N THR A 76 -12.29 5.59 6.00
CA THR A 76 -13.45 4.88 6.53
C THR A 76 -14.12 4.10 5.41
N ALA A 77 -14.43 2.83 5.67
CA ALA A 77 -15.24 2.06 4.72
C ALA A 77 -16.71 2.52 4.73
N ALA A 78 -17.41 2.22 3.63
CA ALA A 78 -18.85 2.37 3.59
C ALA A 78 -19.50 1.36 4.54
N THR A 79 -20.67 1.70 5.08
CA THR A 79 -21.42 0.79 5.95
C THR A 79 -22.18 -0.30 5.18
N ASP A 80 -22.18 -0.24 3.84
CA ASP A 80 -22.90 -1.15 2.96
C ASP A 80 -22.13 -1.48 1.67
N GLY A 81 -21.50 -2.66 1.58
CA GLY A 81 -20.82 -3.05 0.32
C GLY A 81 -19.83 -4.20 0.44
N MET A 82 -19.10 -4.45 -0.66
CA MET A 82 -18.00 -5.40 -0.69
C MET A 82 -16.69 -4.62 -0.55
N HIS A 83 -16.14 -4.56 0.66
CA HIS A 83 -14.90 -3.83 0.93
C HIS A 83 -13.73 -4.83 1.12
N PHE A 84 -12.60 -4.57 0.46
CA PHE A 84 -11.32 -5.19 0.80
C PHE A 84 -10.54 -4.28 1.76
N ASP A 85 -9.22 -4.39 1.80
CA ASP A 85 -8.38 -3.71 2.79
C ASP A 85 -8.40 -2.17 2.61
N GLY A 86 -8.38 -1.41 3.70
CA GLY A 86 -8.26 0.05 3.67
C GLY A 86 -6.98 0.52 2.97
N PHE A 87 -5.88 -0.22 3.11
CA PHE A 87 -4.59 0.08 2.51
C PHE A 87 -3.86 -1.14 1.93
N GLY A 88 -3.41 -1.05 0.68
CA GLY A 88 -2.65 -2.12 0.00
C GLY A 88 -1.26 -1.68 -0.43
N ILE A 89 -0.25 -2.52 -0.16
CA ILE A 89 1.12 -2.39 -0.67
C ILE A 89 1.46 -3.65 -1.46
N ASN A 90 1.56 -3.53 -2.79
CA ASN A 90 1.78 -4.66 -3.69
C ASN A 90 3.06 -4.48 -4.54
N ALA A 91 3.95 -5.47 -4.53
CA ALA A 91 5.12 -5.50 -5.40
C ALA A 91 5.16 -6.77 -6.27
N GLY A 92 5.47 -6.60 -7.56
CA GLY A 92 5.44 -7.63 -8.59
C GLY A 92 4.04 -7.91 -9.16
N ALA A 93 3.99 -8.41 -10.38
CA ALA A 93 2.79 -8.91 -11.04
C ALA A 93 3.01 -10.23 -11.80
N ILE A 94 4.20 -10.45 -12.38
CA ILE A 94 4.58 -11.63 -13.14
C ILE A 94 5.94 -12.19 -12.70
N GLY A 95 6.22 -13.45 -13.06
CA GLY A 95 7.39 -14.20 -12.59
C GLY A 95 8.76 -13.67 -13.02
N THR A 96 8.84 -12.56 -13.74
CA THR A 96 10.11 -11.92 -14.16
C THR A 96 10.39 -10.61 -13.42
N ASP A 97 9.45 -10.12 -12.60
CA ASP A 97 9.58 -8.80 -12.00
C ASP A 97 10.61 -8.78 -10.87
N THR A 98 11.31 -7.65 -10.78
CA THR A 98 12.33 -7.36 -9.76
C THR A 98 12.19 -5.94 -9.22
N ASN A 99 10.98 -5.38 -9.29
CA ASN A 99 10.70 -4.02 -8.83
C ASN A 99 10.87 -3.86 -7.31
N THR A 100 11.09 -2.62 -6.91
CA THR A 100 11.20 -2.23 -5.51
C THR A 100 10.11 -1.24 -5.15
N LEU A 101 9.32 -1.54 -4.12
CA LEU A 101 8.34 -0.64 -3.54
C LEU A 101 8.82 -0.22 -2.15
N CYS A 102 9.25 1.02 -1.99
CA CYS A 102 9.45 1.62 -0.68
C CYS A 102 8.15 2.28 -0.21
N ALA A 103 7.58 1.82 0.91
CA ALA A 103 6.38 2.38 1.50
C ALA A 103 6.66 2.88 2.93
N ASP A 104 6.61 4.20 3.10
CA ASP A 104 6.64 4.87 4.40
C ASP A 104 5.21 5.22 4.79
N ALA A 105 4.54 4.33 5.54
CA ALA A 105 3.15 4.47 5.96
C ALA A 105 3.08 4.78 7.47
N ASP A 106 2.86 6.05 7.81
CA ASP A 106 2.95 6.57 9.19
C ASP A 106 1.73 7.46 9.53
N PHE A 107 1.21 7.37 10.74
CA PHE A 107 0.05 8.14 11.23
C PHE A 107 -1.21 8.07 10.34
N ASN A 108 -1.48 6.95 9.70
CA ASN A 108 -2.77 6.75 9.01
C ASN A 108 -3.78 6.09 9.95
N ASP A 109 -5.05 6.38 9.73
CA ASP A 109 -6.18 5.76 10.41
C ASP A 109 -7.05 5.04 9.37
N TRP A 110 -7.25 3.75 9.58
CA TRP A 110 -8.00 2.86 8.70
C TRP A 110 -9.15 2.26 9.49
N GLU A 111 -10.06 3.13 9.94
CA GLU A 111 -11.14 2.78 10.84
C GLU A 111 -12.18 1.92 10.11
N ASP A 112 -12.39 0.71 10.64
CA ASP A 112 -13.50 -0.19 10.29
C ASP A 112 -13.60 -0.53 8.79
N ALA A 113 -12.45 -0.66 8.11
CA ALA A 113 -12.41 -1.14 6.73
C ALA A 113 -12.96 -2.57 6.56
N ALA A 114 -13.05 -3.33 7.65
CA ALA A 114 -13.41 -4.74 7.69
C ALA A 114 -14.76 -5.04 8.39
N ASP A 115 -15.90 -4.68 7.78
CA ASP A 115 -17.20 -5.34 8.05
C ASP A 115 -17.68 -6.23 6.86
N GLY A 116 -16.76 -6.58 5.96
CA GLY A 116 -17.04 -7.38 4.77
C GLY A 116 -17.20 -8.87 5.07
N VAL A 117 -18.43 -9.38 4.96
CA VAL A 117 -18.87 -10.79 5.16
C VAL A 117 -18.10 -11.85 4.33
N PHE A 118 -17.21 -11.48 3.38
CA PHE A 118 -16.41 -12.42 2.60
C PHE A 118 -15.00 -11.90 2.25
N GLY A 119 -14.02 -12.13 3.13
CA GLY A 119 -12.61 -12.32 2.73
C GLY A 119 -11.65 -11.14 2.89
N GLY A 120 -12.14 -9.90 3.01
CA GLY A 120 -11.37 -8.77 3.53
C GLY A 120 -11.43 -8.78 5.05
N VAL A 121 -10.49 -9.49 5.70
CA VAL A 121 -10.44 -9.62 7.18
C VAL A 121 -9.40 -8.68 7.79
N ALA A 122 -8.78 -7.84 6.98
CA ALA A 122 -7.74 -6.91 7.39
C ALA A 122 -8.04 -5.50 6.90
N ASP A 123 -7.55 -4.52 7.66
CA ASP A 123 -7.58 -3.11 7.30
C ASP A 123 -6.41 -2.75 6.37
N PHE A 124 -5.38 -3.61 6.29
CA PHE A 124 -4.29 -3.47 5.32
C PHE A 124 -3.70 -4.79 4.82
N LEU A 125 -3.13 -4.74 3.62
CA LEU A 125 -2.40 -5.84 2.97
C LEU A 125 -1.00 -5.41 2.55
N VAL A 126 -0.01 -6.27 2.84
CA VAL A 126 1.34 -6.17 2.28
C VAL A 126 1.63 -7.44 1.46
N ALA A 127 1.74 -7.31 0.14
CA ALA A 127 1.92 -8.44 -0.74
C ALA A 127 3.11 -8.30 -1.69
N THR A 128 3.88 -9.37 -1.82
CA THR A 128 4.77 -9.58 -2.95
C THR A 128 4.23 -10.71 -3.79
N THR A 129 3.97 -10.46 -5.07
CA THR A 129 3.46 -11.49 -5.98
C THR A 129 4.63 -12.19 -6.70
N SER A 130 4.34 -12.98 -7.73
CA SER A 130 5.33 -13.81 -8.42
C SER A 130 6.58 -13.02 -8.81
N GLY A 131 7.75 -13.68 -8.79
CA GLY A 131 9.01 -13.06 -9.18
C GLY A 131 10.04 -14.08 -9.67
N ALA A 132 11.11 -13.56 -10.26
CA ALA A 132 12.30 -14.31 -10.62
C ALA A 132 13.17 -14.54 -9.36
N PRO A 133 14.24 -15.36 -9.41
CA PRO A 133 15.25 -15.34 -8.36
C PRO A 133 15.80 -13.91 -8.16
N GLY A 134 15.62 -13.35 -6.96
CA GLY A 134 15.86 -11.92 -6.70
C GLY A 134 14.67 -11.02 -7.04
N GLY A 135 13.45 -11.57 -6.97
CA GLY A 135 12.20 -10.93 -7.39
C GLY A 135 11.80 -9.71 -6.56
N PRO A 136 10.51 -9.32 -6.55
CA PRO A 136 10.08 -8.04 -6.01
C PRO A 136 10.46 -7.86 -4.52
N GLU A 137 10.72 -6.62 -4.15
CA GLU A 137 11.10 -6.20 -2.80
C GLU A 137 10.17 -5.09 -2.32
N ILE A 138 9.70 -5.21 -1.08
CA ILE A 138 9.06 -4.11 -0.36
C ILE A 138 10.03 -3.61 0.71
N VAL A 139 10.29 -2.31 0.73
CA VAL A 139 11.12 -1.66 1.75
C VAL A 139 10.20 -0.89 2.69
N LEU A 140 10.20 -1.27 3.98
CA LEU A 140 9.49 -0.54 5.03
C LEU A 140 10.51 0.19 5.92
N PRO A 141 10.56 1.53 5.89
CA PRO A 141 11.49 2.30 6.73
C PRO A 141 11.34 1.96 8.22
N GLY A 142 12.47 1.71 8.88
CA GLY A 142 12.47 1.36 10.31
C GLY A 142 12.05 -0.09 10.63
N TYR A 143 11.60 -0.88 9.66
CA TYR A 143 11.39 -2.31 9.87
C TYR A 143 12.71 -3.00 10.22
N ALA A 144 12.70 -3.85 11.24
CA ALA A 144 13.90 -4.58 11.69
C ALA A 144 13.68 -6.08 11.81
N GLY A 145 12.49 -6.56 11.40
CA GLY A 145 12.12 -7.96 11.49
C GLY A 145 12.72 -8.81 10.36
N PRO A 146 12.56 -10.15 10.44
CA PRO A 146 12.99 -11.04 9.36
C PRO A 146 12.23 -10.79 8.05
N VAL A 147 12.88 -11.04 6.92
CA VAL A 147 12.41 -10.58 5.60
C VAL A 147 11.03 -11.12 5.17
N LYS A 148 10.62 -12.28 5.70
CA LYS A 148 9.32 -12.91 5.40
C LYS A 148 8.50 -13.23 6.65
N ASP A 149 8.77 -12.53 7.74
CA ASP A 149 8.01 -12.70 8.99
C ASP A 149 6.71 -11.89 8.91
N ALA A 150 5.64 -12.57 8.51
CA ALA A 150 4.29 -12.01 8.40
C ALA A 150 3.86 -11.25 9.65
N ALA A 151 4.10 -11.82 10.84
CA ALA A 151 3.67 -11.22 12.09
C ALA A 151 4.47 -9.96 12.43
N ALA A 152 5.79 -9.97 12.18
CA ALA A 152 6.63 -8.80 12.38
C ALA A 152 6.29 -7.65 11.41
N ILE A 153 5.97 -7.97 10.15
CA ILE A 153 5.56 -6.98 9.14
C ILE A 153 4.25 -6.32 9.55
N VAL A 154 3.23 -7.13 9.89
CA VAL A 154 1.94 -6.63 10.37
C VAL A 154 2.12 -5.77 11.62
N ALA A 155 2.87 -6.25 12.61
CA ALA A 155 3.12 -5.49 13.84
C ALA A 155 3.85 -4.17 13.59
N HIS A 156 4.76 -4.12 12.60
CA HIS A 156 5.45 -2.90 12.23
C HIS A 156 4.51 -1.86 11.60
N VAL A 157 3.70 -2.26 10.62
CA VAL A 157 2.71 -1.37 10.00
C VAL A 157 1.69 -0.89 11.03
N GLN A 158 1.19 -1.78 11.89
CA GLN A 158 0.30 -1.41 13.00
C GLN A 158 0.94 -0.42 13.95
N GLY A 159 2.22 -0.61 14.30
CA GLY A 159 2.93 0.24 15.25
C GLY A 159 3.19 1.67 14.75
N ASN A 160 3.22 1.86 13.42
CA ASN A 160 3.40 3.17 12.80
C ASN A 160 2.07 3.89 12.50
N ASN A 161 0.92 3.22 12.64
CA ASN A 161 -0.37 3.79 12.27
C ASN A 161 -1.27 3.93 13.51
N THR A 162 -2.25 4.82 13.45
CA THR A 162 -3.19 5.06 14.55
C THR A 162 -4.34 4.07 14.51
N GLY A 163 -5.14 4.03 15.57
CA GLY A 163 -6.25 3.08 15.69
C GLY A 163 -5.78 1.67 16.06
N THR A 164 -6.54 0.66 15.66
CA THR A 164 -6.19 -0.77 15.84
C THR A 164 -6.39 -1.55 14.54
N PRO A 165 -5.73 -1.15 13.44
CA PRO A 165 -5.94 -1.82 12.16
C PRO A 165 -5.44 -3.26 12.23
N SER A 166 -6.25 -4.17 11.72
CA SER A 166 -5.89 -5.55 11.41
C SER A 166 -5.10 -5.62 10.10
N GLY A 167 -4.22 -6.60 9.95
CA GLY A 167 -3.28 -6.64 8.83
C GLY A 167 -3.04 -8.05 8.30
N GLN A 168 -2.78 -8.15 7.01
CA GLN A 168 -2.39 -9.39 6.33
C GLN A 168 -1.15 -9.21 5.48
N THR A 169 -0.45 -10.32 5.24
CA THR A 169 0.70 -10.37 4.35
C THR A 169 0.62 -11.56 3.40
N PHE A 170 0.97 -11.35 2.14
CA PHE A 170 1.12 -12.42 1.16
C PHE A 170 2.48 -12.34 0.48
N LEU A 171 3.43 -13.20 0.85
CA LEU A 171 4.79 -13.11 0.33
C LEU A 171 5.12 -14.31 -0.56
N SER A 172 5.36 -14.03 -1.83
CA SER A 172 5.82 -15.03 -2.80
C SER A 172 7.14 -15.68 -2.37
N GLY A 173 7.28 -16.99 -2.57
CA GLY A 173 8.53 -17.73 -2.32
C GLY A 173 9.72 -17.19 -3.11
N ASN A 174 9.48 -16.64 -4.30
CA ASN A 174 10.52 -16.10 -5.18
C ASN A 174 10.82 -14.61 -4.99
N SER A 175 10.00 -13.89 -4.22
CA SER A 175 10.29 -12.49 -3.87
C SER A 175 11.52 -12.38 -2.98
N VAL A 176 12.16 -11.20 -2.98
CA VAL A 176 13.09 -10.83 -1.90
C VAL A 176 12.33 -10.84 -0.58
N GLY A 177 11.14 -10.23 -0.56
CA GLY A 177 10.25 -10.14 0.60
C GLY A 177 10.16 -8.69 1.09
N VAL A 178 10.03 -8.50 2.41
CA VAL A 178 9.99 -7.19 3.05
C VAL A 178 11.30 -6.91 3.77
N THR A 179 11.99 -5.85 3.42
CA THR A 179 13.24 -5.45 4.08
C THR A 179 13.06 -4.14 4.85
N GLY A 180 13.95 -3.94 5.80
CA GLY A 180 14.14 -2.66 6.47
C GLY A 180 15.27 -1.87 5.84
N GLY A 181 15.28 -0.56 6.05
CA GLY A 181 16.35 0.28 5.51
C GLY A 181 16.09 1.77 5.65
N GLY A 182 16.81 2.56 4.86
CA GLY A 182 16.72 4.02 4.83
C GLY A 182 15.32 4.55 4.54
N THR A 183 15.17 5.87 4.52
CA THR A 183 13.88 6.52 4.23
C THR A 183 13.51 6.35 2.76
N CYS A 184 12.22 6.20 2.46
CA CYS A 184 11.75 6.29 1.08
C CYS A 184 12.17 7.64 0.49
N THR A 185 12.64 7.64 -0.76
CA THR A 185 13.09 8.89 -1.37
C THR A 185 11.86 9.74 -1.68
N LEU A 186 11.72 10.85 -0.95
CA LEU A 186 10.58 11.75 -1.12
C LEU A 186 10.56 12.41 -2.51
N PRO A 187 9.37 12.84 -2.97
CA PRO A 187 9.28 13.83 -4.03
C PRO A 187 10.03 15.10 -3.60
N ILE A 188 10.92 15.60 -4.47
CA ILE A 188 11.54 16.91 -4.26
C ILE A 188 10.53 17.94 -4.80
N PRO A 189 10.12 18.96 -4.01
CA PRO A 189 9.20 19.99 -4.46
C PRO A 189 9.74 20.83 -5.62
#